data_AF-A0A0D3I342-F1
#
_entry.id   AF-A0A0D3I342-F1
#
_cell.length_a   1.000
_cell.length_b   1.000
_cell.length_c   1.000
_cell.angle_alpha   90.00
_cell.angle_beta   90.00
_cell.angle_gamma   90.00
#
_symmetry.space_group_name_H-M   'P 1'
#
loop_
_entity.id
_entity.type
_entity.pdbx_description
1 polymer ?
#
loop_
_entity_poly.entity_id
_entity_poly.type
_entity_poly.pdbx_seq_one_letter_code
_entity_poly.pdbx_strand_id
1 'polypeptide(L)'
;AIVNAADTKCLYGKGVDGAVNKAGGPALIEARKQLPVRAGTRDVRCPVGDAVVTVGGNLRCRHVIHAVGPNFNPKAQWVQKVAPDGEEKLHSAYLSAMHRAKEHGVRTLAFSLLSAGFF
;
A
#
# COMPACT_ATOMS: atom_id res chain seq x y z
N ALA A 1 -10.39 -4.01 8.40
CA ALA A 1 -9.84 -3.25 7.26
C ALA A 1 -9.28 -4.23 6.25
N ILE A 2 -9.08 -3.81 5.00
CA ILE A 2 -8.28 -4.59 4.06
C ILE A 2 -6.89 -3.97 3.96
N VAL A 3 -5.88 -4.82 3.75
CA VAL A 3 -4.52 -4.40 3.44
C VAL A 3 -4.29 -4.59 1.95
N ASN A 4 -4.05 -3.49 1.27
CA ASN A 4 -3.91 -3.40 -0.18
C ASN A 4 -2.43 -3.33 -0.56
N ALA A 5 -2.03 -4.07 -1.60
CA ALA A 5 -0.68 -4.00 -2.15
C ALA A 5 -0.56 -2.75 -3.04
N ALA A 6 0.11 -1.70 -2.54
CA ALA A 6 0.26 -0.42 -3.21
C ALA A 6 1.70 -0.17 -3.68
N ASP A 7 1.87 0.84 -4.53
CA ASP A 7 3.18 1.41 -4.85
C ASP A 7 3.51 2.63 -3.96
N THR A 8 4.74 3.14 -4.09
CA THR A 8 5.23 4.25 -3.25
C THR A 8 4.47 5.56 -3.45
N LYS A 9 3.80 5.74 -4.60
CA LYS A 9 3.03 6.94 -4.90
C LYS A 9 1.66 6.90 -4.24
N CYS A 10 1.13 5.71 -3.98
CA CYS A 10 -0.18 5.45 -3.36
C CYS A 10 -1.37 6.14 -4.03
N LEU A 11 -1.26 6.54 -5.31
CA LEU A 11 -2.34 7.23 -6.03
C LEU A 11 -3.30 6.27 -6.72
N TYR A 12 -2.75 5.26 -7.41
CA TYR A 12 -3.46 4.25 -8.17
C TYR A 12 -2.45 3.24 -8.70
N GLY A 13 -2.87 2.01 -8.93
CA GLY A 13 -2.05 0.93 -9.46
C GLY A 13 -2.85 -0.06 -10.30
N LYS A 14 -2.17 -1.09 -10.81
CA LYS A 14 -2.78 -2.20 -11.55
C LYS A 14 -3.05 -3.39 -10.62
N GLY A 15 -3.63 -4.47 -11.15
CA GLY A 15 -3.88 -5.70 -10.40
C GLY A 15 -4.83 -5.46 -9.21
N VAL A 16 -4.46 -5.96 -8.03
CA VAL A 16 -5.29 -5.81 -6.82
C VAL A 16 -5.49 -4.35 -6.43
N ASP A 17 -4.48 -3.48 -6.58
CA ASP A 17 -4.61 -2.05 -6.27
C ASP A 17 -5.66 -1.37 -7.16
N GLY A 18 -5.65 -1.71 -8.45
CA GLY A 18 -6.64 -1.22 -9.39
C GLY A 18 -8.06 -1.69 -9.05
N ALA A 19 -8.21 -2.95 -8.64
CA ALA A 19 -9.48 -3.51 -8.22
C ALA A 19 -10.00 -2.85 -6.93
N VAL A 20 -9.15 -2.66 -5.93
CA VAL A 20 -9.46 -1.95 -4.68
C VAL A 20 -9.84 -0.50 -4.97
N ASN A 21 -9.09 0.19 -5.83
CA ASN A 21 -9.37 1.57 -6.20
C ASN A 21 -10.73 1.72 -6.90
N LYS A 22 -11.03 0.82 -7.85
CA LYS A 22 -12.33 0.79 -8.54
C LYS A 22 -13.48 0.51 -7.57
N ALA A 23 -13.31 -0.46 -6.67
CA ALA A 23 -14.34 -0.87 -5.72
C ALA A 23 -14.56 0.14 -4.59
N GLY A 24 -13.52 0.87 -4.14
CA GLY A 24 -13.63 1.92 -3.14
C GLY A 24 -14.22 3.23 -3.66
N GLY A 25 -14.25 3.44 -4.98
CA GLY A 25 -14.93 4.56 -5.60
C GLY A 25 -14.30 5.94 -5.32
N PRO A 26 -14.99 7.03 -5.66
CA PRO A 26 -14.43 8.38 -5.61
C PRO A 26 -13.89 8.80 -4.24
N ALA A 27 -14.56 8.40 -3.15
CA ALA A 27 -14.13 8.74 -1.80
C ALA A 27 -12.76 8.14 -1.44
N LEU A 28 -12.48 6.90 -1.86
CA LEU A 28 -11.16 6.29 -1.66
C LEU A 28 -10.11 7.00 -2.53
N ILE A 29 -10.44 7.33 -3.78
CA ILE A 29 -9.53 8.00 -4.72
C ILE A 29 -9.11 9.37 -4.19
N GLU A 30 -10.06 10.18 -3.72
CA GLU A 30 -9.76 11.49 -3.16
C GLU A 30 -8.94 11.39 -1.86
N ALA A 31 -9.26 10.43 -0.98
CA ALA A 31 -8.45 10.21 0.22
C ALA A 31 -7.00 9.82 -0.11
N ARG A 32 -6.79 8.99 -1.15
CA ARG A 32 -5.44 8.64 -1.63
C ARG A 32 -4.68 9.86 -2.19
N LYS A 33 -5.36 10.79 -2.87
CA LYS A 33 -4.75 12.03 -3.37
C LYS A 33 -4.34 12.97 -2.23
N GLN A 34 -5.10 12.98 -1.13
CA GLN A 34 -4.86 13.81 0.05
C GLN A 34 -3.74 13.28 0.97
N LEU A 35 -3.29 12.04 0.78
CA LEU A 35 -2.14 11.51 1.50
C LEU A 35 -0.91 12.40 1.29
N PRO A 36 -0.16 12.74 2.37
CA PRO A 36 0.95 13.67 2.30
C PRO A 36 2.10 13.07 1.48
N VAL A 37 2.77 13.93 0.70
CA VAL A 37 4.04 13.58 0.06
C VAL A 37 5.16 13.73 1.08
N ARG A 38 6.00 12.71 1.22
CA ARG A 38 7.13 12.69 2.15
C ARG A 38 8.11 13.81 1.80
N ALA A 39 8.53 14.56 2.80
CA ALA A 39 9.51 15.62 2.66
C ALA A 39 10.79 15.12 1.97
N GLY A 40 11.32 15.92 1.04
CA GLY A 40 12.50 15.57 0.25
C GLY A 40 12.23 14.61 -0.92
N THR A 41 10.96 14.28 -1.22
CA THR A 41 10.58 13.46 -2.37
C THR A 41 9.60 14.19 -3.28
N ARG A 42 9.52 13.79 -4.55
CA ARG A 42 8.60 14.40 -5.52
C ARG A 42 7.17 13.89 -5.39
N ASP A 43 7.00 12.59 -5.16
CA ASP A 43 5.70 11.92 -5.24
C ASP A 43 5.54 10.71 -4.32
N VAL A 44 6.48 10.46 -3.39
CA VAL A 44 6.41 9.32 -2.47
C VAL A 44 5.49 9.67 -1.30
N ARG A 45 4.42 8.89 -1.12
CA ARG A 45 3.48 9.02 0.01
C ARG A 45 3.67 7.93 1.05
N CYS A 46 4.15 6.76 0.62
CA CYS A 46 4.50 5.66 1.50
C CYS A 46 5.79 5.01 0.98
N PRO A 47 6.88 4.95 1.76
CA PRO A 47 8.09 4.28 1.32
C PRO A 47 7.93 2.76 1.30
N VAL A 48 8.79 2.07 0.55
CA VAL A 48 8.90 0.60 0.59
C VAL A 48 9.18 0.15 2.03
N GLY A 49 8.43 -0.85 2.49
CA GLY A 49 8.49 -1.39 3.84
C GLY A 49 7.57 -0.70 4.85
N ASP A 50 6.65 0.15 4.40
CA ASP A 50 5.73 0.86 5.29
C ASP A 50 4.26 0.77 4.80
N ALA A 51 3.34 1.35 5.59
CA ALA A 51 1.92 1.40 5.28
C ALA A 51 1.26 2.72 5.73
N VAL A 52 0.28 3.17 4.95
CA VAL A 52 -0.57 4.34 5.22
C VAL A 52 -2.06 3.99 5.19
N VAL A 53 -2.89 4.77 5.87
CA VAL A 53 -4.32 4.47 6.03
C VAL A 53 -5.17 5.53 5.34
N THR A 54 -6.23 5.09 4.68
CA THR A 54 -7.31 5.96 4.16
C THR A 54 -8.68 5.42 4.59
N VAL A 55 -9.74 6.16 4.24
CA VAL A 55 -11.11 5.65 4.30
C VAL A 55 -11.31 4.50 3.30
N GLY A 56 -12.30 3.63 3.54
CA GLY A 56 -12.64 2.54 2.61
C GLY A 56 -13.55 2.91 1.46
N GLY A 57 -14.14 4.12 1.48
CA GLY A 57 -15.11 4.56 0.48
C GLY A 57 -16.30 3.58 0.39
N ASN A 58 -16.56 3.06 -0.81
CA ASN A 58 -17.67 2.13 -1.08
C ASN A 58 -17.41 0.67 -0.64
N LEU A 59 -16.20 0.35 -0.15
CA LEU A 59 -15.89 -0.99 0.33
C LEU A 59 -16.63 -1.31 1.63
N ARG A 60 -16.87 -2.59 1.89
CA ARG A 60 -17.43 -3.09 3.17
C ARG A 60 -16.41 -3.07 4.31
N CYS A 61 -15.63 -2.01 4.42
CA CYS A 61 -14.67 -1.78 5.50
C CYS A 61 -14.48 -0.27 5.74
N ARG A 62 -14.25 0.12 7.00
CA ARG A 62 -14.03 1.53 7.36
C ARG A 62 -12.73 2.10 6.81
N HIS A 63 -11.69 1.27 6.76
CA HIS A 63 -10.34 1.66 6.37
C HIS A 63 -9.76 0.73 5.31
N VAL A 64 -8.96 1.31 4.42
CA VAL A 64 -8.00 0.61 3.57
C VAL A 64 -6.61 0.99 4.06
N ILE A 65 -5.77 -0.02 4.27
CA ILE A 65 -4.37 0.16 4.65
C ILE A 65 -3.54 -0.14 3.40
N HIS A 66 -2.88 0.86 2.84
CA HIS A 66 -2.04 0.73 1.65
C HIS A 66 -0.61 0.40 2.10
N ALA A 67 -0.19 -0.85 1.92
CA ALA A 67 1.14 -1.33 2.28
C ALA A 67 2.02 -1.44 1.03
N VAL A 68 3.26 -0.96 1.12
CA VAL A 68 4.20 -0.95 0.00
C VAL A 68 5.30 -1.97 0.25
N GLY A 69 5.19 -3.12 -0.43
CA GLY A 69 6.24 -4.13 -0.42
C GLY A 69 7.39 -3.80 -1.39
N PRO A 70 8.54 -4.49 -1.28
CA PRO A 70 9.64 -4.38 -2.25
C PRO A 70 9.24 -4.92 -3.62
N ASN A 71 10.02 -4.58 -4.64
CA ASN A 71 9.93 -5.20 -5.95
C ASN A 71 10.99 -6.32 -6.03
N PHE A 72 10.55 -7.56 -6.19
CA PHE A 72 11.37 -8.75 -6.40
C PHE A 72 11.56 -9.12 -7.87
N ASN A 73 10.84 -8.47 -8.80
CA ASN A 73 10.93 -8.76 -10.23
C ASN A 73 12.30 -8.32 -10.79
N PRO A 74 13.20 -9.28 -11.13
CA PRO A 74 14.54 -8.95 -11.61
C PRO A 74 14.54 -8.33 -13.02
N LYS A 75 13.41 -8.42 -13.73
CA LYS A 75 13.22 -7.86 -15.08
C LYS A 75 12.60 -6.45 -15.05
N ALA A 76 12.28 -5.90 -13.88
CA ALA A 76 11.71 -4.57 -13.78
C ALA A 76 12.78 -3.51 -14.13
N GLN A 77 12.73 -2.98 -15.35
CA GLN A 77 13.68 -1.98 -15.86
C GLN A 77 13.42 -0.56 -15.33
N TRP A 78 12.23 -0.31 -14.77
CA TRP A 78 11.72 1.04 -14.43
C TRP A 78 11.41 1.24 -12.94
N VAL A 79 11.72 0.25 -12.12
CA VAL A 79 11.46 0.25 -10.67
C VAL A 79 12.77 -0.14 -9.98
N GLN A 80 13.01 0.36 -8.76
CA GLN A 80 14.18 -0.03 -7.97
C GLN A 80 14.34 -1.55 -8.01
N LYS A 81 15.53 -2.01 -8.45
CA LYS A 81 15.94 -3.42 -8.37
C LYS A 81 15.81 -3.89 -6.93
N VAL A 82 15.57 -5.19 -6.75
CA VAL A 82 15.55 -5.86 -5.44
C VAL A 82 16.75 -5.38 -4.63
N ALA A 83 16.50 -4.59 -3.60
CA ALA A 83 17.55 -4.21 -2.67
C ALA A 83 17.89 -5.43 -1.81
N PRO A 84 19.14 -5.59 -1.34
CA PRO A 84 19.55 -6.73 -0.51
C PRO A 84 18.67 -6.94 0.72
N ASP A 85 17.98 -5.89 1.17
CA ASP A 85 17.06 -5.85 2.31
C ASP A 85 15.59 -6.16 1.93
N GLY A 86 15.32 -6.73 0.74
CA GLY A 86 13.96 -6.98 0.25
C GLY A 86 13.10 -7.80 1.22
N GLU A 87 13.63 -8.86 1.81
CA GLU A 87 12.91 -9.67 2.80
C GLU A 87 12.56 -8.86 4.06
N GLU A 88 13.51 -8.08 4.58
CA GLU A 88 13.30 -7.19 5.73
C GLU A 88 12.24 -6.13 5.42
N LYS A 89 12.26 -5.56 4.21
CA LYS A 89 11.26 -4.60 3.76
C LYS A 89 9.88 -5.22 3.62
N LEU A 90 9.78 -6.43 3.08
CA LEU A 90 8.50 -7.13 2.98
C LEU A 90 7.93 -7.37 4.39
N HIS A 91 8.75 -7.89 5.30
CA HIS A 91 8.38 -8.08 6.70
C HIS A 91 7.94 -6.77 7.37
N SER A 92 8.69 -5.69 7.17
CA SER A 92 8.36 -4.36 7.67
C SER A 92 7.01 -3.86 7.13
N ALA A 93 6.69 -4.08 5.84
CA ALA A 93 5.41 -3.67 5.27
C ALA A 93 4.22 -4.37 5.94
N TYR A 94 4.33 -5.67 6.22
CA TYR A 94 3.30 -6.42 6.96
C TYR A 94 3.18 -5.91 8.41
N LEU A 95 4.30 -5.70 9.11
CA LEU A 95 4.31 -5.16 10.48
C LEU A 95 3.69 -3.76 10.54
N SER A 96 4.12 -2.85 9.67
CA SER A 96 3.55 -1.50 9.58
C SER A 96 2.05 -1.55 9.34
N ALA A 97 1.56 -2.41 8.44
CA ALA A 97 0.13 -2.54 8.20
C ALA A 97 -0.65 -2.98 9.46
N MET A 98 -0.11 -3.93 10.23
CA MET A 98 -0.70 -4.36 11.50
C MET A 98 -0.64 -3.26 12.57
N HIS A 99 0.46 -2.50 12.66
CA HIS A 99 0.56 -1.35 13.56
C HIS A 99 -0.47 -0.27 13.21
N ARG A 100 -0.60 0.09 11.94
CA ARG A 100 -1.63 1.05 11.47
C ARG A 100 -3.04 0.58 11.81
N ALA A 101 -3.32 -0.71 11.64
CA ALA A 101 -4.60 -1.30 12.01
C ALA A 101 -4.89 -1.12 13.50
N LYS A 102 -3.90 -1.43 14.36
CA LYS A 102 -4.00 -1.27 15.80
C LYS A 102 -4.23 0.19 16.21
N GLU A 103 -3.48 1.13 15.63
CA GLU A 103 -3.63 2.58 15.84
C GLU A 103 -5.06 3.07 15.52
N HIS A 104 -5.72 2.46 14.53
CA HIS A 104 -7.07 2.82 14.09
C HIS A 104 -8.17 1.94 14.70
N GLY A 105 -7.86 1.14 15.74
CA GLY A 105 -8.85 0.29 16.42
C GLY A 105 -9.44 -0.81 15.54
N VAL A 106 -8.75 -1.23 14.48
CA VAL A 106 -9.19 -2.28 13.57
C VAL A 106 -8.98 -3.65 14.23
N ARG A 107 -10.07 -4.41 14.40
CA ARG A 107 -10.04 -5.75 15.02
C ARG A 107 -9.79 -6.90 14.05
N THR A 108 -10.08 -6.72 12.76
CA THR A 108 -9.95 -7.75 11.73
C THR A 108 -9.27 -7.19 10.49
N LEU A 109 -8.33 -7.96 9.93
CA LEU A 109 -7.60 -7.63 8.73
C LEU A 109 -7.72 -8.75 7.69
N ALA A 110 -7.81 -8.35 6.43
CA ALA A 110 -7.63 -9.24 5.29
C ALA A 110 -6.49 -8.68 4.43
N PHE A 111 -5.47 -9.49 4.17
CA PHE A 111 -4.30 -9.07 3.42
C PHE A 111 -4.41 -9.46 1.94
N SER A 112 -4.05 -8.53 1.07
CA SER A 112 -3.55 -8.89 -0.25
C SER A 112 -2.16 -9.51 -0.10
N LEU A 113 -1.78 -10.39 -1.03
CA LEU A 113 -0.44 -10.95 -1.05
C LEU A 113 0.56 -9.90 -1.58
N LEU A 114 1.30 -9.26 -0.67
CA LEU A 114 2.26 -8.19 -1.01
C LEU A 114 3.43 -8.75 -1.82
N SER A 115 3.84 -8.02 -2.86
CA SER A 115 5.03 -8.33 -3.69
C SER A 115 5.06 -9.71 -4.35
N ALA A 116 3.88 -10.30 -4.62
CA ALA A 116 3.75 -11.63 -5.22
C ALA A 116 3.04 -11.57 -6.58
N GLY A 117 3.17 -10.45 -7.29
CA GLY A 117 2.40 -10.18 -8.50
C GLY A 117 3.22 -9.42 -9.52
N PHE A 118 2.94 -8.13 -9.67
CA PHE A 118 3.70 -7.27 -10.58
C PHE A 118 5.10 -6.90 -10.04
N PHE A 119 5.17 -6.77 -8.71
CA PHE A 119 6.38 -6.55 -7.93
C PHE A 119 6.99 -7.88 -7.53
#